data_AF-A0A2H3AWN9-F1
#
_entry.id   AF-A0A2H3AWN9-F1
#
_cell.length_a   1.000
_cell.length_b   1.000
_cell.length_c   1.000
_cell.angle_alpha   90.00
_cell.angle_beta   90.00
_cell.angle_gamma   90.00
#
_symmetry.space_group_name_H-M   'P 1'
#
loop_
_entity.id
_entity.type
_entity.pdbx_description
1 polymer ?
#
loop_
_entity_poly.entity_id
_entity_poly.type
_entity_poly.pdbx_seq_one_letter_code
_entity_poly.pdbx_strand_id
1 'polypeptide(L)'
;MGSQALAHRDRMNEWVSRYFQDIIPIFRSRYAQYDSLPEITLSAFTETGKPESSITASNQRQYTGRKPVIPSSLANTPCTDLGVAGLLEKLNTTLGTSYTLKTPFLPSLLESCISNYHDFGTTLAHLRRLWYESDLSGVEDNLRTREARDQQMRRGAFSDDRIVCSFLPPQRTPVPWGISHAWMDEKDREDSITPLNGSEWPVPIPKDAHLDLIRIEMLNLGAEYVWLDILCLRQKDGQREDLRAEEWKLDVPTIGRVYQMAEKVAYYFSGMGRPLSMRESDFESDRCWFRRAWTLQEMTQAAHPIISGDTSDDKIMEEGM
;
A
#
# COMPACT_ATOMS: atom_id res chain seq x y z
N MET A 1 23.68 -6.68 -34.33
CA MET A 1 23.21 -7.00 -32.96
C MET A 1 23.26 -8.52 -32.80
N GLY A 2 23.87 -9.04 -31.74
CA GLY A 2 24.06 -10.49 -31.56
C GLY A 2 22.74 -11.25 -31.36
N SER A 3 22.72 -12.54 -31.71
CA SER A 3 21.55 -13.44 -31.64
C SER A 3 20.86 -13.44 -30.26
N GLN A 4 21.61 -13.29 -29.16
CA GLN A 4 21.06 -13.22 -27.80
C GLN A 4 20.25 -11.93 -27.53
N ALA A 5 20.66 -10.78 -28.09
CA ALA A 5 19.94 -9.52 -27.91
C ALA A 5 18.62 -9.51 -28.70
N LEU A 6 18.60 -10.18 -29.86
CA LEU A 6 17.39 -10.37 -30.65
C LEU A 6 16.39 -11.27 -29.89
N ALA A 7 16.86 -12.41 -29.38
CA ALA A 7 16.04 -13.34 -28.61
C ALA A 7 15.47 -12.72 -27.32
N HIS A 8 16.25 -11.89 -26.61
CA HIS A 8 15.75 -11.17 -25.45
C HIS A 8 14.64 -10.17 -25.83
N ARG A 9 14.84 -9.42 -26.92
CA ARG A 9 13.84 -8.47 -27.43
C ARG A 9 12.54 -9.16 -27.85
N ASP A 10 12.64 -10.32 -28.52
CA ASP A 10 11.46 -11.07 -28.95
C ASP A 10 10.66 -11.60 -27.75
N ARG A 11 11.35 -12.15 -26.73
CA ARG A 11 10.72 -12.57 -25.46
C ARG A 11 10.04 -11.39 -24.74
N MET A 12 10.69 -10.23 -24.72
CA MET A 12 10.10 -9.01 -24.16
C MET A 12 8.83 -8.60 -24.92
N ASN A 13 8.87 -8.59 -26.26
CA ASN A 13 7.71 -8.23 -27.08
C ASN A 13 6.54 -9.20 -26.89
N GLU A 14 6.81 -10.50 -26.82
CA GLU A 14 5.81 -11.53 -26.54
C GLU A 14 5.16 -11.32 -25.18
N TRP A 15 5.99 -11.11 -24.15
CA TRP A 15 5.52 -10.83 -22.80
C TRP A 15 4.63 -9.58 -22.76
N VAL A 16 5.07 -8.48 -23.38
CA VAL A 16 4.30 -7.22 -23.41
C VAL A 16 2.99 -7.44 -24.13
N SER A 17 2.99 -8.06 -25.31
CA SER A 17 1.78 -8.36 -26.06
C SER A 17 0.74 -9.14 -25.23
N ARG A 18 1.22 -10.07 -24.38
CA ARG A 18 0.38 -10.92 -23.54
C ARG A 18 -0.23 -10.22 -22.34
N TYR A 19 0.51 -9.31 -21.70
CA TYR A 19 0.13 -8.74 -20.38
C TYR A 19 -0.14 -7.23 -20.38
N PHE A 20 0.09 -6.51 -21.49
CA PHE A 20 -0.04 -5.05 -21.52
C PHE A 20 -1.42 -4.54 -21.04
N GLN A 21 -2.49 -5.24 -21.39
CA GLN A 21 -3.86 -4.88 -20.96
C GLN A 21 -4.11 -5.14 -19.47
N ASP A 22 -3.36 -6.05 -18.85
CA ASP A 22 -3.41 -6.31 -17.40
C ASP A 22 -2.63 -5.25 -16.61
N ILE A 23 -1.68 -4.55 -17.24
CA ILE A 23 -0.80 -3.52 -16.65
C ILE A 23 -1.47 -2.14 -16.66
N ILE A 24 -2.28 -1.84 -17.68
CA ILE A 24 -3.02 -0.57 -17.73
C ILE A 24 -4.08 -0.60 -16.63
N PRO A 25 -3.99 0.27 -15.61
CA PRO A 25 -5.03 0.35 -14.61
C PRO A 25 -6.30 0.82 -15.32
N ILE A 26 -7.38 0.05 -15.23
CA ILE A 26 -8.73 0.61 -15.43
C ILE A 26 -8.95 1.57 -14.26
N PHE A 27 -8.51 2.82 -14.45
CA PHE A 27 -8.87 3.98 -13.65
C PHE A 27 -10.37 4.24 -13.87
N ARG A 28 -11.20 3.53 -13.13
CA ARG A 28 -12.54 4.02 -12.82
C ARG A 28 -12.51 4.44 -11.37
N SER A 29 -12.07 5.67 -11.13
CA SER A 29 -12.24 6.28 -9.82
C SER A 29 -13.74 6.48 -9.57
N ARG A 30 -14.26 5.76 -8.59
CA ARG A 30 -15.64 5.90 -8.11
C ARG A 30 -15.65 6.76 -6.84
N TYR A 31 -15.11 7.98 -6.96
CA TYR A 31 -15.06 8.95 -5.86
C TYR A 31 -16.47 9.48 -5.50
N ALA A 32 -17.39 9.51 -6.46
CA ALA A 32 -18.72 10.07 -6.27
C ALA A 32 -19.56 9.37 -5.19
N GLN A 33 -19.34 8.06 -4.94
CA GLN A 33 -20.05 7.34 -3.88
C GLN A 33 -19.55 7.72 -2.48
N TYR A 34 -18.29 8.15 -2.34
CA TYR A 34 -17.73 8.52 -1.04
C TYR A 34 -18.21 9.90 -0.58
N ASP A 35 -18.61 10.77 -1.51
CA ASP A 35 -19.09 12.12 -1.19
C ASP A 35 -20.37 12.09 -0.33
N SER A 36 -21.17 11.02 -0.42
CA SER A 36 -22.38 10.83 0.38
C SER A 36 -22.16 10.17 1.74
N LEU A 37 -20.94 9.68 2.01
CA LEU A 37 -20.61 9.04 3.29
C LEU A 37 -20.48 10.10 4.40
N PRO A 38 -20.77 9.73 5.67
CA PRO A 38 -20.54 10.61 6.79
C PRO A 38 -19.05 10.89 6.98
N GLU A 39 -18.73 12.06 7.55
CA GLU A 39 -17.37 12.34 7.96
C GLU A 39 -16.96 11.46 9.14
N ILE A 40 -15.75 10.93 9.06
CA ILE A 40 -15.12 10.11 10.08
C ILE A 40 -13.81 10.76 10.47
N THR A 41 -13.48 10.70 11.75
CA THR A 41 -12.19 11.14 12.29
C THR A 41 -11.39 9.95 12.78
N LEU A 42 -10.14 9.82 12.32
CA LEU A 42 -9.13 8.98 12.92
C LEU A 42 -8.14 9.87 13.66
N SER A 43 -7.72 9.48 14.86
CA SER A 43 -6.86 10.30 15.70
C SER A 43 -5.68 9.47 16.22
N ALA A 44 -4.55 10.13 16.44
CA ALA A 44 -3.36 9.51 17.01
C ALA A 44 -3.66 8.87 18.37
N PHE A 45 -4.53 9.48 19.18
CA PHE A 45 -4.94 8.91 20.46
C PHE A 45 -5.69 7.60 20.30
N THR A 46 -6.63 7.52 19.36
CA THR A 46 -7.40 6.29 19.12
C THR A 46 -6.52 5.17 18.58
N GLU A 47 -5.55 5.49 17.72
CA GLU A 47 -4.69 4.48 17.09
C GLU A 47 -3.49 4.06 17.95
N THR A 48 -2.94 4.96 18.77
CA THR A 48 -1.66 4.73 19.48
C THR A 48 -1.73 4.96 20.98
N GLY A 49 -2.84 5.48 21.50
CA GLY A 49 -2.97 5.93 22.90
C GLY A 49 -2.19 7.21 23.24
N LYS A 50 -1.44 7.79 22.28
CA LYS A 50 -0.68 9.03 22.49
C LYS A 50 -1.55 10.25 22.17
N PRO A 51 -1.55 11.30 23.01
CA PRO A 51 -2.28 12.52 22.71
C PRO A 51 -1.70 13.21 21.48
N GLU A 52 -2.56 13.83 20.68
CA GLU A 52 -2.20 14.50 19.42
C GLU A 52 -1.14 15.60 19.63
N SER A 53 -1.18 16.29 20.79
CA SER A 53 -0.19 17.32 21.16
C SER A 53 1.22 16.78 21.37
N SER A 54 1.38 15.46 21.57
CA SER A 54 2.70 14.82 21.66
C SER A 54 3.27 14.38 20.30
N ILE A 55 2.46 14.44 19.24
CA ILE A 55 2.89 14.09 17.89
C ILE A 55 3.43 15.33 17.19
N THR A 56 4.74 15.34 16.94
CA THR A 56 5.44 16.48 16.34
C THR A 56 4.99 16.75 14.91
N ALA A 57 4.80 15.71 14.09
CA ALA A 57 4.33 15.86 12.71
C ALA A 57 2.82 16.16 12.69
N SER A 58 2.44 17.33 12.20
CA SER A 58 1.06 17.84 12.30
C SER A 58 0.08 16.94 11.53
N ASN A 59 0.44 16.51 10.32
CA ASN A 59 -0.35 15.63 9.48
C ASN A 59 -0.52 14.21 10.03
N GLN A 60 0.21 13.81 11.07
CA GLN A 60 0.05 12.51 11.74
C GLN A 60 -0.95 12.54 12.90
N ARG A 61 -1.39 13.73 13.34
CA ARG A 61 -2.21 13.89 14.55
C ARG A 61 -3.62 13.35 14.38
N GLN A 62 -4.29 13.74 13.29
CA GLN A 62 -5.65 13.32 13.02
C GLN A 62 -5.95 13.41 11.53
N TYR A 63 -6.86 12.58 11.07
CA TYR A 63 -7.48 12.66 9.75
C TYR A 63 -8.97 12.89 9.95
N THR A 64 -9.59 13.77 9.15
CA THR A 64 -11.05 13.89 9.09
C THR A 64 -11.47 13.98 7.63
N GLY A 65 -12.41 13.13 7.22
CA GLY A 65 -12.92 13.10 5.86
C GLY A 65 -14.01 12.07 5.66
N ARG A 66 -14.53 12.01 4.43
CA ARG A 66 -15.65 11.12 4.06
C ARG A 66 -15.22 9.81 3.42
N LYS A 67 -13.92 9.60 3.20
CA LYS A 67 -13.44 8.32 2.69
C LYS A 67 -13.81 7.21 3.69
N PRO A 68 -14.17 6.00 3.24
CA PRO A 68 -14.56 4.89 4.11
C PRO A 68 -13.34 4.32 4.84
N VAL A 69 -12.82 5.09 5.80
CA VAL A 69 -11.68 4.74 6.65
C VAL A 69 -12.19 4.14 7.96
N ILE A 70 -11.43 3.19 8.49
CA ILE A 70 -11.77 2.46 9.73
C ILE A 70 -10.61 2.51 10.73
N PRO A 71 -10.86 2.50 12.05
CA PRO A 71 -9.80 2.39 13.04
C PRO A 71 -9.01 1.08 12.90
N SER A 72 -7.73 1.07 13.27
CA SER A 72 -6.91 -0.15 13.13
C SER A 72 -7.40 -1.30 14.03
N SER A 73 -8.06 -0.99 15.16
CA SER A 73 -8.73 -2.01 15.99
C SER A 73 -9.84 -2.75 15.23
N LEU A 74 -10.64 -2.05 14.42
CA LEU A 74 -11.66 -2.67 13.57
C LEU A 74 -11.02 -3.37 12.38
N ALA A 75 -10.01 -2.77 11.76
CA ALA A 75 -9.30 -3.38 10.63
C ALA A 75 -8.69 -4.73 11.00
N ASN A 76 -8.11 -4.84 12.20
CA ASN A 76 -7.44 -6.03 12.69
C ASN A 76 -8.41 -7.08 13.26
N THR A 77 -9.73 -6.86 13.20
CA THR A 77 -10.70 -7.84 13.68
C THR A 77 -10.72 -9.04 12.73
N PRO A 78 -10.49 -10.28 13.21
CA PRO A 78 -10.52 -11.47 12.36
C PRO A 78 -11.89 -11.67 11.70
N CYS A 79 -11.89 -12.03 10.42
CA CYS A 79 -13.13 -12.29 9.69
C CYS A 79 -13.95 -13.44 10.31
N THR A 80 -13.26 -14.44 10.88
CA THR A 80 -13.87 -15.58 11.58
C THR A 80 -14.70 -15.15 12.78
N ASP A 81 -14.28 -14.09 13.48
CA ASP A 81 -14.93 -13.61 14.71
C ASP A 81 -16.19 -12.81 14.38
N LEU A 82 -16.22 -12.16 13.22
CA LEU A 82 -17.39 -11.43 12.71
C LEU A 82 -18.45 -12.38 12.13
N GLY A 83 -18.02 -13.47 11.48
CA GLY A 83 -18.88 -14.33 10.68
C GLY A 83 -19.52 -13.59 9.50
N VAL A 84 -20.31 -14.31 8.69
CA VAL A 84 -20.91 -13.76 7.46
C VAL A 84 -21.81 -12.56 7.74
N ALA A 85 -22.66 -12.64 8.77
CA ALA A 85 -23.60 -11.59 9.11
C ALA A 85 -22.90 -10.33 9.66
N GLY A 86 -21.94 -10.49 10.56
CA GLY A 86 -21.18 -9.37 11.12
C GLY A 86 -20.29 -8.72 10.07
N LEU A 87 -19.69 -9.50 9.18
CA LEU A 87 -18.90 -8.98 8.06
C LEU A 87 -19.74 -8.10 7.13
N LEU A 88 -20.95 -8.56 6.76
CA LEU A 88 -21.88 -7.78 5.95
C LEU A 88 -22.31 -6.49 6.66
N GLU A 89 -22.63 -6.57 7.95
CA GLU A 89 -23.00 -5.41 8.75
C GLU A 89 -21.89 -4.36 8.72
N LYS A 90 -20.65 -4.75 9.03
CA LYS A 90 -19.51 -3.82 9.04
C LYS A 90 -19.23 -3.22 7.66
N LEU A 91 -19.33 -4.01 6.58
CA LEU A 91 -19.18 -3.51 5.21
C LEU A 91 -20.28 -2.48 4.88
N ASN A 92 -21.53 -2.80 5.18
CA ASN A 92 -22.66 -1.89 4.98
C ASN A 92 -22.50 -0.59 5.75
N THR A 93 -22.13 -0.65 7.02
CA THR A 93 -21.87 0.53 7.85
C THR A 93 -20.73 1.38 7.29
N THR A 94 -19.61 0.74 6.91
CA THR A 94 -18.41 1.43 6.44
C THR A 94 -18.61 2.06 5.06
N LEU A 95 -19.34 1.40 4.18
CA LEU A 95 -19.54 1.79 2.78
C LEU A 95 -20.89 2.46 2.52
N GLY A 96 -21.69 2.71 3.56
CA GLY A 96 -22.98 3.39 3.46
C GLY A 96 -24.02 2.63 2.63
N THR A 97 -23.97 1.31 2.62
CA THR A 97 -24.91 0.46 1.86
C THR A 97 -25.87 -0.30 2.76
N SER A 98 -26.89 -0.92 2.18
CA SER A 98 -27.91 -1.69 2.89
C SER A 98 -28.14 -3.06 2.23
N TYR A 99 -27.07 -3.71 1.78
CA TYR A 99 -27.18 -5.05 1.21
C TYR A 99 -27.65 -6.05 2.26
N THR A 100 -28.31 -7.11 1.81
CA THR A 100 -28.81 -8.17 2.70
C THR A 100 -28.24 -9.50 2.27
N LEU A 101 -28.30 -10.52 3.12
CA LEU A 101 -27.92 -11.89 2.74
C LEU A 101 -28.82 -12.49 1.66
N LYS A 102 -29.92 -11.82 1.28
CA LYS A 102 -30.75 -12.18 0.13
C LYS A 102 -30.17 -11.66 -1.20
N THR A 103 -29.19 -10.75 -1.16
CA THR A 103 -28.49 -10.30 -2.36
C THR A 103 -27.76 -11.50 -2.97
N PRO A 104 -28.02 -11.84 -4.25
CA PRO A 104 -27.39 -12.98 -4.90
C PRO A 104 -25.85 -12.92 -4.80
N PHE A 105 -25.21 -14.08 -4.61
CA PHE A 105 -23.75 -14.28 -4.53
C PHE A 105 -23.03 -13.61 -3.36
N LEU A 106 -23.70 -12.73 -2.61
CA LEU A 106 -23.09 -12.03 -1.49
C LEU A 106 -22.74 -12.98 -0.33
N PRO A 107 -23.59 -13.94 0.09
CA PRO A 107 -23.20 -14.88 1.15
C PRO A 107 -21.95 -15.69 0.81
N SER A 108 -21.88 -16.25 -0.41
CA SER A 108 -20.72 -17.03 -0.86
C SER A 108 -19.45 -16.20 -0.96
N LEU A 109 -19.55 -14.95 -1.43
CA LEU A 109 -18.42 -14.02 -1.46
C LEU A 109 -17.89 -13.74 -0.05
N LEU A 110 -18.77 -13.54 0.93
CA LEU A 110 -18.39 -13.28 2.31
C LEU A 110 -17.79 -14.53 2.99
N GLU A 111 -18.31 -15.72 2.72
CA GLU A 111 -17.71 -17.00 3.16
C GLU A 111 -16.30 -17.19 2.57
N SER A 112 -16.12 -16.83 1.30
CA SER A 112 -14.81 -16.85 0.65
C SER A 112 -13.84 -15.86 1.29
N CYS A 113 -14.32 -14.66 1.66
CA CYS A 113 -13.50 -13.68 2.38
C CYS A 113 -13.06 -14.20 3.75
N ILE A 114 -13.95 -14.86 4.51
CA ILE A 114 -13.61 -15.47 5.80
C ILE A 114 -12.55 -16.58 5.64
N SER A 115 -12.59 -17.30 4.51
CA SER A 115 -11.66 -18.40 4.24
C SER A 115 -10.29 -17.92 3.74
N ASN A 116 -10.26 -16.82 2.99
CA ASN A 116 -9.07 -16.36 2.27
C ASN A 116 -8.39 -15.12 2.88
N TYR A 117 -9.10 -14.34 3.69
CA TYR A 117 -8.58 -13.11 4.29
C TYR A 117 -8.57 -13.22 5.81
N HIS A 118 -7.48 -12.72 6.40
CA HIS A 118 -7.23 -12.83 7.82
C HIS A 118 -8.15 -11.91 8.63
N ASP A 119 -8.36 -10.68 8.15
CA ASP A 119 -9.01 -9.62 8.90
C ASP A 119 -9.95 -8.74 8.05
N PHE A 120 -10.75 -7.94 8.76
CA PHE A 120 -11.73 -7.04 8.16
C PHE A 120 -11.10 -5.97 7.27
N GLY A 121 -9.93 -5.44 7.64
CA GLY A 121 -9.22 -4.41 6.89
C GLY A 121 -8.81 -4.90 5.50
N THR A 122 -8.27 -6.11 5.42
CA THR A 122 -7.91 -6.80 4.18
C THR A 122 -9.16 -7.01 3.33
N THR A 123 -10.23 -7.54 3.93
CA THR A 123 -11.51 -7.75 3.23
C THR A 123 -12.06 -6.44 2.66
N LEU A 124 -12.09 -5.37 3.45
CA LEU A 124 -12.52 -4.04 3.02
C LEU A 124 -11.66 -3.51 1.86
N ALA A 125 -10.33 -3.64 1.96
CA ALA A 125 -9.41 -3.16 0.92
C ALA A 125 -9.63 -3.83 -0.44
N HIS A 126 -9.99 -5.13 -0.43
CA HIS A 126 -10.30 -5.91 -1.64
C HIS A 126 -11.71 -5.61 -2.18
N LEU A 127 -12.71 -5.52 -1.29
CA LEU A 127 -14.11 -5.41 -1.71
C LEU A 127 -14.55 -3.97 -2.03
N ARG A 128 -14.02 -2.94 -1.34
CA ARG A 128 -14.52 -1.55 -1.45
C ARG A 128 -14.60 -1.02 -2.88
N ARG A 129 -13.68 -1.44 -3.75
CA ARG A 129 -13.64 -1.03 -5.17
C ARG A 129 -14.79 -1.61 -6.00
N LEU A 130 -15.19 -2.84 -5.67
CA LEU A 130 -16.19 -3.62 -6.42
C LEU A 130 -17.57 -3.56 -5.75
N TRP A 131 -17.63 -3.08 -4.51
CA TRP A 131 -18.83 -3.10 -3.68
C TRP A 131 -20.03 -2.40 -4.29
N TYR A 132 -19.80 -1.31 -5.03
CA TYR A 132 -20.85 -0.54 -5.71
C TYR A 132 -21.12 -1.00 -7.15
N GLU A 133 -20.63 -2.17 -7.56
CA GLU A 133 -21.00 -2.75 -8.85
C GLU A 133 -22.43 -3.27 -8.80
N SER A 134 -23.17 -3.04 -9.90
CA SER A 134 -24.55 -3.51 -10.04
C SER A 134 -24.65 -5.04 -10.05
N ASP A 135 -23.54 -5.71 -10.35
CA ASP A 135 -23.44 -7.15 -10.42
C ASP A 135 -22.20 -7.63 -9.64
N LEU A 136 -22.44 -8.36 -8.55
CA LEU A 136 -21.40 -8.97 -7.72
C LEU A 136 -21.09 -10.42 -8.14
N SER A 137 -21.82 -10.97 -9.12
CA SER A 137 -21.81 -12.40 -9.49
C SER A 137 -20.49 -12.92 -10.06
N GLY A 138 -19.52 -12.04 -10.34
CA GLY A 138 -18.18 -12.41 -10.79
C GLY A 138 -17.06 -11.85 -9.92
N VAL A 139 -17.33 -11.22 -8.77
CA VAL A 139 -16.29 -10.56 -7.97
C VAL A 139 -15.24 -11.56 -7.49
N GLU A 140 -15.67 -12.69 -6.95
CA GLU A 140 -14.78 -13.75 -6.46
C GLU A 140 -13.90 -14.31 -7.59
N ASP A 141 -14.52 -14.69 -8.71
CA ASP A 141 -13.79 -15.23 -9.87
C ASP A 141 -12.83 -14.19 -10.47
N ASN A 142 -13.21 -12.91 -10.49
CA ASN A 142 -12.35 -11.83 -10.94
C ASN A 142 -11.13 -11.67 -10.02
N LEU A 143 -11.30 -11.74 -8.71
CA LEU A 143 -10.19 -11.65 -7.75
C LEU A 143 -9.21 -12.81 -7.94
N ARG A 144 -9.72 -14.06 -8.00
CA ARG A 144 -8.90 -15.26 -8.25
C ARG A 144 -8.19 -15.20 -9.60
N THR A 145 -8.88 -14.76 -10.64
CA THR A 145 -8.31 -14.64 -11.99
C THR A 145 -7.19 -13.61 -12.03
N ARG A 146 -7.36 -12.47 -11.35
CA ARG A 146 -6.33 -11.41 -11.26
C ARG A 146 -5.08 -11.90 -10.54
N GLU A 147 -5.25 -12.61 -9.42
CA GLU A 147 -4.14 -13.18 -8.67
C GLU A 147 -3.37 -14.22 -9.50
N ALA A 148 -4.08 -15.16 -10.14
CA ALA A 148 -3.46 -16.16 -11.00
C ALA A 148 -2.72 -15.52 -12.21
N ARG A 149 -3.30 -14.45 -12.77
CA ARG A 149 -2.69 -13.65 -13.85
C ARG A 149 -1.43 -12.93 -13.39
N ASP A 150 -1.43 -12.27 -12.23
CA ASP A 150 -0.23 -11.61 -11.67
C ASP A 150 0.89 -12.63 -11.44
N GLN A 151 0.58 -13.78 -10.85
CA GLN A 151 1.56 -14.84 -10.65
C GLN A 151 2.13 -15.36 -11.98
N GLN A 152 1.30 -15.51 -13.03
CA GLN A 152 1.76 -15.94 -14.34
C GLN A 152 2.64 -14.88 -15.02
N MET A 153 2.27 -13.60 -14.88
CA MET A 153 3.01 -12.46 -15.39
C MET A 153 4.41 -12.38 -14.76
N ARG A 154 4.51 -12.52 -13.43
CA ARG A 154 5.77 -12.53 -12.68
C ARG A 154 6.67 -13.70 -13.06
N ARG A 155 6.11 -14.93 -13.13
CA ARG A 155 6.84 -16.11 -13.60
C ARG A 155 7.39 -15.91 -15.03
N GLY A 156 6.64 -15.25 -15.91
CA GLY A 156 7.09 -14.96 -17.28
C GLY A 156 8.09 -13.81 -17.40
N ALA A 157 8.22 -12.96 -16.38
CA ALA A 157 9.11 -11.80 -16.40
C ALA A 157 10.57 -12.17 -16.06
N PHE A 158 10.82 -13.40 -15.62
CA PHE A 158 12.15 -13.91 -15.27
C PHE A 158 12.46 -15.18 -16.07
N SER A 159 13.56 -15.18 -16.82
CA SER A 159 13.99 -16.31 -17.65
C SER A 159 15.51 -16.34 -17.80
N ASP A 160 16.12 -17.52 -17.66
CA ASP A 160 17.57 -17.73 -17.80
C ASP A 160 18.41 -16.75 -16.95
N ASP A 161 18.02 -16.58 -15.68
CA ASP A 161 18.62 -15.62 -14.72
C ASP A 161 18.60 -14.16 -15.17
N ARG A 162 17.67 -13.80 -16.06
CA ARG A 162 17.50 -12.44 -16.57
C ARG A 162 16.06 -11.99 -16.47
N ILE A 163 15.91 -10.71 -16.14
CA ILE A 163 14.62 -10.04 -16.23
C ILE A 163 14.33 -9.80 -17.72
N VAL A 164 13.30 -10.48 -18.21
CA VAL A 164 12.78 -10.33 -19.58
C VAL A 164 12.08 -8.98 -19.72
N CYS A 165 11.32 -8.60 -18.70
CA CYS A 165 10.54 -7.38 -18.69
C CYS A 165 10.51 -6.75 -17.29
N SER A 166 10.99 -5.51 -17.19
CA SER A 166 10.93 -4.77 -15.92
C SER A 166 9.56 -4.15 -15.65
N PHE A 167 8.63 -4.15 -16.62
CA PHE A 167 7.31 -3.48 -16.53
C PHE A 167 6.31 -4.28 -15.69
N LEU A 168 6.70 -4.65 -14.48
CA LEU A 168 5.82 -5.32 -13.53
C LEU A 168 5.12 -4.26 -12.67
N PRO A 169 3.79 -4.19 -12.68
CA PRO A 169 3.06 -3.35 -11.75
C PRO A 169 3.19 -3.94 -10.33
N PRO A 170 2.93 -3.14 -9.30
CA PRO A 170 2.70 -3.66 -7.95
C PRO A 170 1.62 -4.75 -7.99
N GLN A 171 1.72 -5.75 -7.10
CA GLN A 171 0.80 -6.91 -7.03
C GLN A 171 -0.69 -6.52 -6.86
N ARG A 172 -0.99 -5.25 -6.58
CA ARG A 172 -2.32 -4.77 -6.22
C ARG A 172 -2.69 -3.58 -7.11
N THR A 173 -3.83 -3.69 -7.78
CA THR A 173 -4.51 -2.56 -8.45
C THR A 173 -5.62 -2.04 -7.53
N PRO A 174 -5.79 -0.71 -7.36
CA PRO A 174 -5.19 0.39 -8.13
C PRO A 174 -3.71 0.61 -7.82
N VAL A 175 -3.03 1.35 -8.72
CA VAL A 175 -1.62 1.70 -8.52
C VAL A 175 -1.49 2.53 -7.24
N PRO A 176 -0.72 2.06 -6.26
CA PRO A 176 -0.57 2.76 -4.99
C PRO A 176 0.32 4.00 -5.14
N TRP A 177 0.22 4.91 -4.18
CA TRP A 177 1.26 5.91 -3.94
C TRP A 177 2.52 5.21 -3.41
N GLY A 178 3.69 5.76 -3.67
CA GLY A 178 4.92 5.27 -3.05
C GLY A 178 5.24 5.99 -1.75
N ILE A 179 5.75 5.27 -0.76
CA ILE A 179 6.55 5.87 0.33
C ILE A 179 8.01 5.54 0.07
N SER A 180 8.83 6.58 -0.02
CA SER A 180 10.28 6.46 -0.01
C SER A 180 10.81 7.06 1.30
N HIS A 181 11.76 6.39 1.94
CA HIS A 181 12.22 6.80 3.26
C HIS A 181 13.71 6.53 3.50
N ALA A 182 14.31 7.34 4.38
CA ALA A 182 15.63 7.03 4.92
C ALA A 182 15.54 5.85 5.89
N TRP A 183 16.62 5.10 5.96
CA TRP A 183 16.71 3.84 6.68
C TRP A 183 17.53 4.07 7.95
N MET A 184 16.96 3.96 9.15
CA MET A 184 17.63 4.28 10.43
C MET A 184 18.82 3.35 10.79
N ASP A 185 19.59 3.55 11.85
CA ASP A 185 20.54 2.48 12.25
C ASP A 185 19.80 1.29 12.89
N GLU A 186 20.37 0.08 12.83
CA GLU A 186 19.75 -1.12 13.44
C GLU A 186 19.42 -0.92 14.92
N LYS A 187 20.29 -0.21 15.66
CA LYS A 187 20.08 0.14 17.07
C LYS A 187 18.87 1.04 17.31
N ASP A 188 18.45 1.81 16.30
CA ASP A 188 17.38 2.80 16.34
C ASP A 188 16.08 2.27 15.71
N ARG A 189 16.07 1.00 15.30
CA ARG A 189 14.90 0.29 14.77
C ARG A 189 14.50 -0.87 15.66
N GLU A 190 13.27 -1.30 15.46
CA GLU A 190 12.75 -2.53 16.02
C GLU A 190 12.00 -3.32 14.95
N ASP A 191 12.00 -4.63 15.12
CA ASP A 191 11.36 -5.59 14.23
C ASP A 191 9.94 -5.85 14.74
N SER A 192 8.96 -5.22 14.10
CA SER A 192 7.57 -5.24 14.54
C SER A 192 6.74 -6.25 13.75
N ILE A 193 6.03 -7.15 14.44
CA ILE A 193 5.06 -8.05 13.82
C ILE A 193 3.74 -7.31 13.64
N THR A 194 3.19 -7.30 12.43
CA THR A 194 1.97 -6.55 12.11
C THR A 194 0.99 -7.38 11.28
N PRO A 195 -0.33 -7.21 11.45
CA PRO A 195 -1.33 -7.80 10.55
C PRO A 195 -1.26 -7.29 9.10
N LEU A 196 -0.65 -6.12 8.86
CA LEU A 196 -0.64 -5.46 7.54
C LEU A 196 0.04 -6.29 6.44
N ASN A 197 1.04 -7.10 6.80
CA ASN A 197 1.69 -8.06 5.90
C ASN A 197 1.30 -9.51 6.23
N GLY A 198 0.14 -9.73 6.85
CA GLY A 198 -0.31 -11.05 7.28
C GLY A 198 0.49 -11.64 8.45
N SER A 199 1.27 -10.81 9.17
CA SER A 199 2.24 -11.28 10.17
C SER A 199 3.25 -12.29 9.64
N GLU A 200 3.53 -12.22 8.34
CA GLU A 200 4.41 -13.17 7.67
C GLU A 200 5.88 -12.89 7.95
N TRP A 201 6.29 -11.64 8.16
CA TRP A 201 7.66 -11.29 8.54
C TRP A 201 7.69 -10.08 9.48
N PRO A 202 8.73 -9.96 10.32
CA PRO A 202 8.97 -8.74 11.09
C PRO A 202 9.29 -7.55 10.18
N VAL A 203 8.69 -6.41 10.50
CA VAL A 203 8.83 -5.16 9.75
C VAL A 203 9.79 -4.24 10.49
N PRO A 204 10.96 -3.90 9.93
CA PRO A 204 11.93 -3.05 10.59
C PRO A 204 11.48 -1.58 10.56
N ILE A 205 10.99 -1.08 11.69
CA ILE A 205 10.49 0.29 11.83
C ILE A 205 11.35 1.09 12.82
N PRO A 206 11.48 2.43 12.67
CA PRO A 206 12.10 3.25 13.69
C PRO A 206 11.36 3.12 15.03
N LYS A 207 12.09 3.04 16.15
CA LYS A 207 11.51 2.90 17.50
C LYS A 207 10.61 4.07 17.92
N ASP A 208 10.81 5.23 17.29
CA ASP A 208 10.05 6.45 17.51
C ASP A 208 8.91 6.66 16.49
N ALA A 209 8.68 5.71 15.58
CA ALA A 209 7.64 5.77 14.56
C ALA A 209 6.50 4.77 14.81
N HIS A 210 5.34 5.00 14.18
CA HIS A 210 4.19 4.09 14.25
C HIS A 210 3.48 4.03 12.90
N LEU A 211 3.15 2.82 12.42
CA LEU A 211 2.53 2.62 11.11
C LEU A 211 1.16 3.29 11.00
N ASP A 212 0.38 3.33 12.08
CA ASP A 212 -0.92 4.02 12.08
C ASP A 212 -0.80 5.54 11.98
N LEU A 213 0.27 6.13 12.51
CA LEU A 213 0.52 7.58 12.35
C LEU A 213 0.89 7.91 10.90
N ILE A 214 1.73 7.08 10.28
CA ILE A 214 2.05 7.18 8.85
C ILE A 214 0.77 7.04 8.02
N ARG A 215 -0.11 6.10 8.38
CA ARG A 215 -1.42 5.93 7.74
C ARG A 215 -2.27 7.20 7.83
N ILE A 216 -2.36 7.84 8.99
CA ILE A 216 -3.08 9.12 9.16
C ILE A 216 -2.51 10.19 8.24
N GLU A 217 -1.18 10.32 8.18
CA GLU A 217 -0.50 11.28 7.30
C GLU A 217 -0.78 11.01 5.83
N MET A 218 -0.70 9.75 5.39
CA MET A 218 -1.01 9.37 4.01
C MET A 218 -2.48 9.65 3.66
N LEU A 219 -3.41 9.45 4.59
CA LEU A 219 -4.82 9.79 4.40
C LEU A 219 -5.03 11.31 4.25
N ASN A 220 -4.35 12.13 5.06
CA ASN A 220 -4.40 13.59 4.95
C ASN A 220 -3.84 14.09 3.62
N LEU A 221 -2.79 13.45 3.11
CA LEU A 221 -2.26 13.74 1.78
C LEU A 221 -3.18 13.29 0.64
N GLY A 222 -4.14 12.39 0.93
CA GLY A 222 -5.17 11.93 0.01
C GLY A 222 -4.98 10.50 -0.51
N ALA A 223 -3.94 9.79 -0.06
CA ALA A 223 -3.66 8.42 -0.48
C ALA A 223 -4.75 7.44 -0.01
N GLU A 224 -5.06 6.43 -0.84
CA GLU A 224 -5.96 5.33 -0.49
C GLU A 224 -5.26 3.99 -0.42
N TYR A 225 -4.23 3.83 -1.25
CA TYR A 225 -3.35 2.68 -1.32
C TYR A 225 -1.93 3.20 -1.35
N VAL A 226 -1.07 2.58 -0.56
CA VAL A 226 0.32 2.96 -0.43
C VAL A 226 1.16 1.71 -0.55
N TRP A 227 2.25 1.82 -1.29
CA TRP A 227 3.30 0.83 -1.33
C TRP A 227 4.42 1.31 -0.42
N LEU A 228 4.87 0.40 0.44
CA LEU A 228 5.96 0.61 1.38
C LEU A 228 6.81 -0.66 1.35
N ASP A 229 8.06 -0.53 0.93
CA ASP A 229 8.97 -1.65 0.67
C ASP A 229 9.07 -2.65 1.83
N ILE A 230 9.22 -2.17 3.06
CA ILE A 230 9.33 -3.01 4.26
C ILE A 230 8.06 -3.83 4.56
N LEU A 231 6.90 -3.39 4.09
CA LEU A 231 5.61 -4.11 4.20
C LEU A 231 5.30 -4.97 2.98
N CYS A 232 5.79 -4.58 1.80
CA CYS A 232 5.44 -5.23 0.54
C CYS A 232 6.49 -6.23 0.04
N LEU A 233 7.72 -6.18 0.58
CA LEU A 233 8.77 -7.14 0.30
C LEU A 233 9.09 -7.95 1.54
N ARG A 234 9.23 -9.27 1.38
CA ARG A 234 9.60 -10.16 2.47
C ARG A 234 10.93 -9.73 3.08
N GLN A 235 10.90 -9.42 4.37
CA GLN A 235 12.08 -9.10 5.17
C GLN A 235 12.64 -10.37 5.82
N LYS A 236 13.80 -10.23 6.46
CA LYS A 236 14.51 -11.34 7.10
C LYS A 236 13.69 -11.92 8.27
N ASP A 237 13.96 -13.19 8.60
CA ASP A 237 13.50 -13.87 9.82
C ASP A 237 11.97 -14.05 9.90
N GLY A 238 11.29 -14.04 8.75
CA GLY A 238 9.85 -14.31 8.63
C GLY A 238 9.50 -15.77 8.32
N GLN A 239 8.19 -16.04 8.28
CA GLN A 239 7.64 -17.24 7.66
C GLN A 239 8.07 -17.33 6.19
N ARG A 240 8.26 -18.56 5.71
CA ARG A 240 8.64 -18.83 4.33
C ARG A 240 9.88 -18.05 3.85
N GLU A 241 10.86 -17.90 4.73
CA GLU A 241 12.17 -17.31 4.42
C GLU A 241 12.86 -18.00 3.20
N ASP A 242 12.51 -19.27 2.92
CA ASP A 242 12.92 -20.00 1.72
C ASP A 242 12.54 -19.28 0.41
N LEU A 243 11.45 -18.52 0.41
CA LEU A 243 10.97 -17.78 -0.76
C LEU A 243 11.67 -16.44 -0.96
N ARG A 244 12.23 -15.84 0.10
CA ARG A 244 12.73 -14.46 0.06
C ARG A 244 13.76 -14.25 -1.03
N ALA A 245 14.73 -15.17 -1.13
CA ALA A 245 15.78 -15.07 -2.14
C ALA A 245 15.24 -15.15 -3.57
N GLU A 246 14.23 -15.99 -3.81
CA GLU A 246 13.62 -16.14 -5.13
C GLU A 246 12.72 -14.94 -5.49
N GLU A 247 11.91 -14.44 -4.55
CA GLU A 247 11.11 -13.23 -4.71
C GLU A 247 12.02 -12.03 -5.02
N TRP A 248 13.12 -11.88 -4.27
CA TRP A 248 14.05 -10.76 -4.42
C TRP A 248 14.79 -10.74 -5.77
N LYS A 249 14.98 -11.89 -6.45
CA LYS A 249 15.59 -11.89 -7.80
C LYS A 249 14.79 -11.05 -8.80
N LEU A 250 13.49 -10.95 -8.61
CA LEU A 250 12.59 -10.19 -9.47
C LEU A 250 12.22 -8.84 -8.85
N ASP A 251 11.76 -8.84 -7.59
CA ASP A 251 11.12 -7.67 -6.99
C ASP A 251 12.11 -6.55 -6.68
N VAL A 252 13.31 -6.88 -6.19
CA VAL A 252 14.33 -5.89 -5.83
C VAL A 252 14.79 -5.15 -7.10
N PRO A 253 15.23 -5.79 -8.19
CA PRO A 253 15.65 -5.07 -9.39
C PRO A 253 14.52 -4.35 -10.16
N THR A 254 13.25 -4.69 -9.92
CA THR A 254 12.11 -4.07 -10.62
C THR A 254 11.36 -3.00 -9.80
N ILE A 255 11.75 -2.82 -8.54
CA ILE A 255 11.09 -1.90 -7.60
C ILE A 255 10.93 -0.47 -8.12
N GLY A 256 11.91 0.03 -8.89
CA GLY A 256 11.87 1.39 -9.42
C GLY A 256 10.67 1.65 -10.32
N ARG A 257 10.08 0.60 -10.91
CA ARG A 257 8.83 0.74 -11.67
C ARG A 257 7.62 1.05 -10.80
N VAL A 258 7.60 0.58 -9.55
CA VAL A 258 6.53 0.92 -8.60
C VAL A 258 6.45 2.43 -8.43
N TYR A 259 7.59 3.07 -8.18
CA TYR A 259 7.68 4.51 -7.99
C TYR A 259 7.45 5.31 -9.28
N GLN A 260 7.88 4.79 -10.43
CA GLN A 260 7.61 5.44 -11.72
C GLN A 260 6.15 5.38 -12.15
N MET A 261 5.42 4.33 -11.75
CA MET A 261 3.99 4.20 -12.01
C MET A 261 3.13 4.90 -10.95
N ALA A 262 3.67 5.10 -9.74
CA ALA A 262 2.97 5.79 -8.66
C ALA A 262 2.57 7.20 -9.11
N GLU A 263 1.31 7.55 -8.85
CA GLU A 263 0.81 8.90 -9.13
C GLU A 263 1.59 9.94 -8.33
N LYS A 264 1.89 9.61 -7.07
CA LYS A 264 2.58 10.46 -6.11
C LYS A 264 3.50 9.60 -5.23
N VAL A 265 4.58 10.22 -4.76
CA VAL A 265 5.52 9.61 -3.82
C VAL A 265 5.76 10.57 -2.66
N ALA A 266 5.59 10.05 -1.45
CA ALA A 266 5.86 10.70 -0.19
C ALA A 266 7.29 10.36 0.28
N TYR A 267 8.08 11.38 0.60
CA TYR A 267 9.48 11.24 0.97
C TYR A 267 9.70 11.56 2.45
N TYR A 268 10.14 10.57 3.22
CA TYR A 268 10.61 10.74 4.60
C TYR A 268 12.14 10.79 4.65
N PHE A 269 12.71 11.98 4.45
CA PHE A 269 14.17 12.15 4.40
C PHE A 269 14.89 11.87 5.73
N SER A 270 14.21 12.04 6.87
CA SER A 270 14.78 11.88 8.21
C SER A 270 14.46 10.53 8.86
N GLY A 271 13.88 9.61 8.10
CA GLY A 271 13.46 8.29 8.56
C GLY A 271 11.94 8.14 8.53
N MET A 272 11.47 6.93 8.19
CA MET A 272 10.05 6.64 8.01
C MET A 272 9.20 7.08 9.21
N GLY A 273 8.16 7.87 8.97
CA GLY A 273 7.24 8.35 10.01
C GLY A 273 7.83 9.37 10.98
N ARG A 274 9.11 9.73 10.84
CA ARG A 274 9.75 10.72 11.72
C ARG A 274 9.51 12.14 11.21
N PRO A 275 9.51 13.13 12.11
CA PRO A 275 9.49 14.54 11.72
C PRO A 275 10.66 14.88 10.81
N LEU A 276 10.43 15.76 9.84
CA LEU A 276 11.46 16.28 8.97
C LEU A 276 12.49 17.06 9.80
N SER A 277 13.74 16.65 9.66
CA SER A 277 14.92 17.27 10.26
C SER A 277 15.92 17.57 9.16
N MET A 278 16.41 18.81 9.13
CA MET A 278 17.46 19.27 8.21
C MET A 278 18.73 19.65 8.98
N ARG A 279 19.17 18.79 9.92
CA ARG A 279 20.43 19.02 10.63
C ARG A 279 21.59 18.61 9.74
N GLU A 280 22.72 19.30 9.86
CA GLU A 280 23.93 18.99 9.09
C GLU A 280 24.37 17.53 9.24
N SER A 281 24.31 17.00 10.46
CA SER A 281 24.60 15.59 10.76
C SER A 281 23.72 14.58 10.00
N ASP A 282 22.49 14.97 9.62
CA ASP A 282 21.57 14.09 8.89
C ASP A 282 22.04 13.88 7.45
N PHE A 283 22.76 14.85 6.86
CA PHE A 283 23.34 14.78 5.52
C PHE A 283 24.70 14.08 5.47
N GLU A 284 25.37 13.95 6.62
CA GLU A 284 26.66 13.26 6.74
C GLU A 284 26.52 11.75 6.88
N SER A 285 25.38 11.29 7.40
CA SER A 285 25.09 9.86 7.61
C SER A 285 25.07 9.07 6.30
N ASP A 286 25.69 7.90 6.28
CA ASP A 286 25.61 6.95 5.14
C ASP A 286 24.18 6.43 4.90
N ARG A 287 23.31 6.61 5.91
CA ARG A 287 21.88 6.28 5.85
C ARG A 287 21.02 7.43 5.31
N CYS A 288 21.62 8.60 5.11
CA CYS A 288 20.98 9.75 4.50
C CYS A 288 20.34 9.35 3.17
N TRP A 289 19.09 9.76 2.97
CA TRP A 289 18.34 9.45 1.75
C TRP A 289 19.09 9.86 0.48
N PHE A 290 19.77 11.02 0.50
CA PHE A 290 20.51 11.56 -0.64
C PHE A 290 21.82 10.81 -0.96
N ARG A 291 22.34 10.01 -0.02
CA ARG A 291 23.61 9.27 -0.18
C ARG A 291 23.44 7.83 -0.64
N ARG A 292 22.20 7.37 -0.81
CA ARG A 292 21.93 5.98 -1.19
C ARG A 292 21.65 5.87 -2.68
N ALA A 293 22.50 5.16 -3.40
CA ALA A 293 22.29 4.89 -4.83
C ALA A 293 20.91 4.26 -5.13
N TRP A 294 20.34 3.54 -4.15
CA TRP A 294 19.02 2.93 -4.25
C TRP A 294 17.88 3.95 -4.41
N THR A 295 17.94 5.09 -3.72
CA THR A 295 16.84 6.08 -3.72
C THR A 295 16.67 6.78 -5.06
N LEU A 296 17.68 6.71 -5.94
CA LEU A 296 17.58 7.17 -7.33
C LEU A 296 16.46 6.45 -8.10
N GLN A 297 16.20 5.18 -7.77
CA GLN A 297 15.10 4.41 -8.38
C GLN A 297 13.72 4.83 -7.87
N GLU A 298 13.68 5.53 -6.73
CA GLU A 298 12.46 5.92 -6.01
C GLU A 298 12.07 7.37 -6.31
N MET A 299 12.95 8.12 -6.97
CA MET A 299 12.69 9.48 -7.43
C MET A 299 11.69 9.49 -8.58
N THR A 300 10.66 10.30 -8.42
CA THR A 300 9.70 10.61 -9.49
C THR A 300 10.14 11.83 -10.28
N GLN A 301 9.70 11.90 -11.54
CA GLN A 301 9.83 13.11 -12.37
C GLN A 301 8.75 14.17 -12.04
N ALA A 302 8.04 14.01 -10.93
CA ALA A 302 6.95 14.90 -10.55
C ALA A 302 7.50 16.29 -10.19
N ALA A 303 6.82 17.34 -10.66
CA ALA A 303 7.23 18.72 -10.42
C ALA A 303 7.15 19.15 -8.94
N HIS A 304 6.38 18.42 -8.13
CA HIS A 304 6.13 18.73 -6.72
C HIS A 304 6.29 17.47 -5.86
N PRO A 305 7.50 17.19 -5.31
CA PRO A 305 7.70 16.07 -4.40
C PRO A 305 6.95 16.31 -3.09
N ILE A 306 6.30 15.28 -2.55
CA ILE A 306 5.60 15.37 -1.27
C ILE A 306 6.63 15.08 -0.17
N ILE A 307 6.93 16.09 0.64
CA ILE A 307 7.82 15.94 1.79
C ILE A 307 6.97 15.58 3.00
N SER A 308 7.26 14.44 3.62
CA SER A 308 6.52 13.92 4.77
C SER A 308 7.27 14.16 6.08
N GLY A 309 6.55 14.05 7.19
CA GLY A 309 7.01 14.41 8.52
C GLY A 309 6.98 15.91 8.77
N ASP A 310 6.17 16.67 8.03
CA ASP A 310 6.07 18.12 8.23
C ASP A 310 5.57 18.44 9.65
N THR A 311 6.25 19.42 10.25
CA THR A 311 6.00 19.91 11.61
C THR A 311 5.31 21.25 11.61
N SER A 312 5.17 21.89 10.45
CA SER A 312 4.40 23.12 10.32
C SER A 312 2.93 22.84 10.65
N ASP A 313 2.35 23.68 11.51
CA ASP A 313 0.91 23.70 11.76
C ASP A 313 0.17 24.50 10.67
N ASP A 314 0.79 24.67 9.49
CA ASP A 314 0.33 25.58 8.45
C ASP A 314 -0.94 25.03 7.79
N LYS A 315 -2.07 25.27 8.46
CA LYS A 315 -3.33 25.56 7.80
C LYS A 315 -3.08 26.75 6.88
N ILE A 316 -2.71 26.48 5.64
CA ILE A 316 -2.87 27.47 4.58
C ILE A 316 -4.38 27.67 4.43
N MET A 317 -4.90 28.64 5.18
CA MET A 317 -6.14 29.32 4.84
C MET A 317 -5.85 30.04 3.52
N GLU A 318 -6.22 29.45 2.40
CA GLU A 318 -6.52 30.23 1.21
C GLU A 318 -7.79 31.03 1.48
N GLU A 319 -7.65 32.11 2.24
CA GLU A 319 -8.56 33.25 2.21
C GLU A 319 -7.93 34.34 1.35
N GLY A 320 -8.41 34.44 0.10
CA GLY A 320 -8.56 35.67 -0.65
C GLY A 320 -7.31 36.45 -1.05
N MET A 321 -6.92 36.32 -2.32
CA MET A 321 -6.56 37.49 -3.13
C MET A 321 -7.13 37.38 -4.53
#